data_AF-A0A9D5JIZ1-F1
#
_entry.id   AF-A0A9D5JIZ1-F1
#
_cell.length_a   1.000
_cell.length_b   1.000
_cell.length_c   1.000
_cell.angle_alpha   90.00
_cell.angle_beta   90.00
_cell.angle_gamma   90.00
#
_symmetry.space_group_name_H-M   'P 1'
#
loop_
_entity.id
_entity.type
_entity.pdbx_description
1 polymer ?
#
loop_
_entity_poly.entity_id
_entity_poly.type
_entity_poly.pdbx_seq_one_letter_code
_entity_poly.pdbx_strand_id
1 'polypeptide(L)'
;MNFKELCKKYAADINGEYQEYDDTQSVIIVPLSEGRFQTITGHITKNEEYSRDVVRLKTKVCELSDDIPFREILTESAGYPYAKFTVEDGFLKVEAIAFLSNLNEEVIKEMIMEIARHADDWELKITGKDIH
;
A
#
# COMPACT_ATOMS: atom_id res chain seq x y z
N MET A 1 -14.32 9.09 10.75
CA MET A 1 -13.99 9.26 9.31
C MET A 1 -14.62 8.10 8.55
N ASN A 2 -15.23 8.35 7.39
CA ASN A 2 -15.71 7.28 6.53
C ASN A 2 -14.59 6.90 5.55
N PHE A 3 -13.88 5.81 5.84
CA PHE A 3 -12.71 5.39 5.06
C PHE A 3 -13.05 5.04 3.61
N LYS A 4 -14.21 4.41 3.37
CA LYS A 4 -14.65 4.06 2.01
C LYS A 4 -14.87 5.30 1.15
N GLU A 5 -15.58 6.29 1.69
CA GLU A 5 -15.82 7.55 0.97
C GLU A 5 -14.53 8.32 0.73
N LEU A 6 -13.59 8.29 1.69
CA LEU A 6 -12.25 8.84 1.50
C LEU A 6 -11.52 8.16 0.35
N CYS A 7 -11.44 6.83 0.33
CA CYS A 7 -10.75 6.07 -0.72
C CYS A 7 -11.38 6.30 -2.09
N LYS A 8 -12.72 6.30 -2.16
CA LYS A 8 -13.47 6.56 -3.38
C LYS A 8 -13.22 7.96 -3.93
N LYS A 9 -13.29 8.98 -3.07
CA LYS A 9 -13.00 10.36 -3.45
C LYS A 9 -11.54 10.50 -3.88
N TYR A 10 -10.62 9.92 -3.13
CA TYR A 10 -9.20 10.01 -3.44
C TYR A 10 -8.83 9.34 -4.76
N ALA A 11 -9.41 8.18 -5.06
CA ALA A 11 -9.25 7.54 -6.37
C ALA A 11 -9.68 8.47 -7.51
N ALA A 12 -10.82 9.14 -7.36
CA ALA A 12 -11.26 10.13 -8.34
C ALA A 12 -10.31 11.33 -8.45
N ASP A 13 -9.81 11.84 -7.31
CA ASP A 13 -8.87 12.98 -7.26
C ASP A 13 -7.56 12.68 -8.02
N ILE A 14 -7.11 11.42 -8.04
CA ILE A 14 -5.86 11.00 -8.70
C ILE A 14 -6.08 10.38 -10.08
N ASN A 15 -7.31 10.42 -10.63
CA ASN A 15 -7.70 9.70 -11.86
C ASN A 15 -7.44 8.19 -11.81
N GLY A 16 -7.52 7.60 -10.62
CA GLY A 16 -7.48 6.16 -10.40
C GLY A 16 -8.86 5.52 -10.39
N GLU A 17 -8.90 4.24 -10.01
CA GLU A 17 -10.15 3.50 -9.87
C GLU A 17 -10.38 3.08 -8.42
N TYR A 18 -11.65 2.97 -8.04
CA TYR A 18 -12.06 2.45 -6.74
C TYR A 18 -13.01 1.28 -6.95
N GLN A 19 -12.73 0.18 -6.25
CA GLN A 19 -13.61 -0.97 -6.19
C GLN A 19 -13.90 -1.29 -4.73
N GLU A 20 -15.17 -1.46 -4.40
CA GLU A 20 -15.60 -1.94 -3.09
C GLU A 20 -15.55 -3.47 -3.13
N TYR A 21 -14.69 -4.08 -2.32
CA TYR A 21 -14.55 -5.53 -2.28
C TYR A 21 -15.55 -6.15 -1.30
N ASP A 22 -15.65 -5.57 -0.09
CA ASP A 22 -16.66 -5.94 0.91
C ASP A 22 -16.95 -4.79 1.91
N ASP A 23 -17.66 -5.09 3.00
CA ASP A 23 -18.04 -4.14 4.05
C ASP A 23 -16.85 -3.46 4.75
N THR A 24 -15.66 -4.04 4.66
CA THR A 24 -14.45 -3.63 5.39
C THR A 24 -13.23 -3.35 4.49
N GLN A 25 -13.29 -3.78 3.23
CA GLN A 25 -12.20 -3.73 2.28
C GLN A 25 -12.48 -2.76 1.12
N SER A 26 -11.54 -1.84 0.93
CA SER A 26 -11.48 -0.93 -0.20
C SER A 26 -10.30 -1.30 -1.10
N VAL A 27 -10.53 -1.32 -2.41
CA VAL A 27 -9.48 -1.50 -3.41
C VAL A 27 -9.33 -0.20 -4.21
N ILE A 28 -8.10 0.26 -4.35
CA ILE A 28 -7.76 1.50 -5.06
C ILE A 28 -6.72 1.15 -6.11
N ILE A 29 -6.99 1.43 -7.37
CA ILE A 29 -6.00 1.35 -8.44
C ILE A 29 -5.39 2.73 -8.60
N VAL A 30 -4.13 2.86 -8.20
CA VAL A 30 -3.38 4.11 -8.18
C VAL A 30 -2.58 4.22 -9.49
N PRO A 31 -2.86 5.21 -10.36
CA PRO A 31 -2.05 5.44 -11.55
C PRO A 31 -0.71 6.07 -11.15
N LEU A 32 0.34 5.59 -11.80
CA LEU A 32 1.73 6.04 -11.61
C LEU A 32 2.29 6.56 -12.94
N SER A 33 3.57 6.90 -12.96
CA SER A 33 4.22 7.41 -14.16
C SER A 33 4.27 6.38 -15.28
N GLU A 34 4.33 6.86 -16.53
CA GLU A 34 4.52 6.03 -17.73
C GLU A 34 3.40 5.00 -18.00
N GLY A 35 2.20 5.24 -17.46
CA GLY A 35 1.04 4.37 -17.66
C GLY A 35 0.99 3.16 -16.73
N ARG A 36 1.93 3.06 -15.78
CA ARG A 36 1.95 2.03 -14.74
C ARG A 36 0.86 2.28 -13.70
N PHE A 37 0.52 1.25 -12.94
CA PHE A 37 -0.46 1.33 -11.88
C PHE A 37 -0.11 0.38 -10.74
N GLN A 38 -0.57 0.72 -9.53
CA GLN A 38 -0.47 -0.17 -8.38
C GLN A 38 -1.83 -0.38 -7.72
N THR A 39 -2.12 -1.63 -7.41
CA THR A 39 -3.36 -2.01 -6.72
C THR A 39 -3.14 -1.98 -5.22
N ILE A 40 -3.83 -1.08 -4.54
CA ILE A 40 -3.79 -0.92 -3.09
C ILE A 40 -5.05 -1.53 -2.48
N THR A 41 -4.86 -2.41 -1.51
CA THR A 41 -5.92 -2.93 -0.65
C THR A 41 -5.88 -2.20 0.69
N GLY A 42 -7.02 -1.69 1.15
CA GLY A 42 -7.14 -0.92 2.37
C GLY A 42 -8.25 -1.44 3.27
N HIS A 43 -7.96 -1.56 4.56
CA HIS A 43 -8.92 -2.06 5.56
C HIS A 43 -8.77 -1.32 6.88
N ILE A 44 -9.90 -1.17 7.59
CA ILE A 44 -9.88 -0.88 9.02
C ILE A 44 -10.00 -2.20 9.77
N THR A 45 -9.00 -2.50 10.59
CA THR A 45 -9.00 -3.69 11.46
C THR A 45 -8.68 -3.30 12.88
N LYS A 46 -9.01 -4.17 13.83
CA LYS A 46 -8.61 -3.99 15.22
C LYS A 46 -7.21 -4.56 15.42
N ASN A 47 -6.30 -3.76 15.95
CA ASN A 47 -5.02 -4.28 16.43
C ASN A 47 -5.26 -5.04 17.74
N GLU A 48 -4.88 -6.31 17.78
CA GLU A 48 -5.14 -7.20 18.92
C GLU A 48 -4.40 -6.79 20.20
N GLU A 49 -3.14 -6.40 20.07
CA GLU A 49 -2.26 -6.05 21.20
C GLU A 49 -2.73 -4.77 21.90
N TYR A 50 -3.09 -3.75 21.13
CA TYR A 50 -3.47 -2.43 21.66
C TYR A 50 -4.98 -2.23 21.76
N SER A 51 -5.79 -3.17 21.25
CA SER A 51 -7.25 -3.07 21.19
C SER A 51 -7.76 -1.79 20.53
N ARG A 52 -7.03 -1.27 19.54
CA ARG A 52 -7.33 -0.02 18.82
C ARG A 52 -7.51 -0.28 17.34
N ASP A 53 -8.38 0.50 16.71
CA ASP A 53 -8.56 0.44 15.27
C ASP A 53 -7.33 1.01 14.54
N VAL A 54 -6.94 0.33 13.48
CA VAL A 54 -5.84 0.70 12.59
C VAL A 54 -6.33 0.76 11.16
N VAL A 55 -5.81 1.70 10.39
CA VAL A 55 -5.85 1.63 8.93
C VAL A 55 -4.67 0.80 8.49
N ARG A 56 -4.92 -0.23 7.70
CA ARG A 56 -3.90 -1.08 7.07
C ARG A 56 -4.05 -1.01 5.57
N LEU A 57 -2.99 -0.59 4.90
CA LEU A 57 -2.89 -0.49 3.45
C LEU A 57 -1.80 -1.44 2.97
N LYS A 58 -2.07 -2.22 1.92
CA LYS A 58 -1.12 -3.18 1.35
C LYS A 58 -1.14 -3.14 -0.16
N THR A 59 0.01 -3.42 -0.75
CA THR A 59 0.16 -3.67 -2.19
C THR A 59 1.27 -4.68 -2.45
N LYS A 60 1.20 -5.36 -3.60
CA LYS A 60 2.18 -6.37 -4.00
C LYS A 60 3.36 -5.70 -4.68
N VAL A 61 4.54 -6.31 -4.56
CA VAL A 61 5.75 -5.94 -5.30
C VAL A 61 6.06 -7.01 -6.33
N CYS A 62 6.28 -8.24 -5.88
CA CYS A 62 6.55 -9.37 -6.77
C CYS A 62 6.31 -10.69 -6.02
N GLU A 63 6.27 -11.80 -6.77
CA GLU A 63 6.39 -13.13 -6.18
C GLU A 63 7.75 -13.28 -5.47
N LEU A 64 7.78 -14.07 -4.40
CA LEU A 64 9.02 -14.37 -3.69
C LEU A 64 9.95 -15.23 -4.53
N SER A 65 11.22 -14.87 -4.49
CA SER A 65 12.30 -15.58 -5.16
C SER A 65 13.62 -15.32 -4.45
N ASP A 66 14.62 -16.18 -4.71
CA ASP A 66 15.92 -16.13 -4.04
C ASP A 66 16.79 -14.93 -4.47
N ASP A 67 16.41 -14.24 -5.54
CA ASP A 67 17.09 -13.06 -6.10
C ASP A 67 16.63 -11.74 -5.49
N ILE A 68 15.63 -11.75 -4.58
CA ILE A 68 15.16 -10.53 -3.92
C ILE A 68 16.28 -9.94 -3.04
N PRO A 69 16.69 -8.67 -3.26
CA PRO A 69 17.79 -8.04 -2.53
C PRO A 69 17.33 -7.51 -1.16
N PHE A 70 16.90 -8.41 -0.26
CA PHE A 70 16.32 -8.04 1.05
C PHE A 70 17.18 -7.09 1.88
N ARG A 71 18.52 -7.23 1.83
CA ARG A 71 19.42 -6.32 2.54
C ARG A 71 19.25 -4.87 2.06
N GLU A 72 19.14 -4.67 0.76
CA GLU A 72 19.00 -3.35 0.16
C GLU A 72 17.62 -2.77 0.47
N ILE A 73 16.58 -3.58 0.31
CA ILE A 73 15.19 -3.25 0.67
C ILE A 73 15.10 -2.74 2.10
N LEU A 74 15.64 -3.51 3.06
CA LEU A 74 15.61 -3.14 4.48
C LEU A 74 16.46 -1.91 4.80
N THR A 75 17.55 -1.69 4.04
CA THR A 75 18.41 -0.53 4.21
C THR A 75 17.72 0.74 3.74
N GLU A 76 17.10 0.71 2.56
CA GLU A 76 16.38 1.85 2.00
C GLU A 76 15.10 2.13 2.78
N SER A 77 14.36 1.09 3.18
CA SER A 77 13.08 1.25 3.90
C SER A 77 13.22 1.92 5.26
N ALA A 78 14.43 1.99 5.83
CA ALA A 78 14.68 2.69 7.08
C ALA A 78 14.34 4.19 7.01
N GLY A 79 14.33 4.78 5.81
CA GLY A 79 13.97 6.17 5.58
C GLY A 79 12.48 6.40 5.27
N TYR A 80 11.67 5.36 5.16
CA TYR A 80 10.29 5.48 4.70
C TYR A 80 9.37 5.95 5.84
N PRO A 81 8.58 7.02 5.67
CA PRO A 81 7.73 7.56 6.74
C PRO A 81 6.65 6.59 7.25
N TYR A 82 6.00 5.87 6.33
CA TYR A 82 4.84 5.03 6.66
C TYR A 82 5.04 3.57 6.22
N ALA A 83 5.79 3.36 5.15
CA ALA A 83 5.92 2.06 4.49
C ALA A 83 6.90 1.12 5.19
N LYS A 84 6.56 -0.17 5.19
CA LYS A 84 7.48 -1.28 5.51
C LYS A 84 7.27 -2.43 4.53
N PHE A 85 8.29 -3.23 4.33
CA PHE A 85 8.18 -4.45 3.54
C PHE A 85 7.72 -5.61 4.41
N THR A 86 6.86 -6.44 3.83
CA THR A 86 6.40 -7.68 4.45
C THR A 86 6.44 -8.82 3.44
N VAL A 87 6.48 -10.03 3.96
CA VAL A 87 6.37 -11.25 3.17
C VAL A 87 5.10 -11.96 3.59
N GLU A 88 4.18 -12.15 2.65
CA GLU A 88 2.86 -12.73 2.92
C GLU A 88 2.35 -13.46 1.67
N ASP A 89 1.81 -14.67 1.85
CA ASP A 89 1.25 -15.52 0.79
C ASP A 89 2.19 -15.80 -0.39
N GLY A 90 3.51 -15.85 -0.15
CA GLY A 90 4.49 -16.06 -1.22
C GLY A 90 4.80 -14.81 -2.05
N PHE A 91 4.39 -13.63 -1.60
CA PHE A 91 4.72 -12.34 -2.24
C PHE A 91 5.52 -11.44 -1.31
N LEU A 92 6.42 -10.66 -1.90
CA LEU A 92 6.92 -9.43 -1.29
C LEU A 92 5.83 -8.35 -1.43
N LYS A 93 5.51 -7.67 -0.34
CA LYS A 93 4.48 -6.63 -0.27
C LYS A 93 5.04 -5.38 0.40
N VAL A 94 4.45 -4.23 0.09
CA VAL A 94 4.61 -3.00 0.88
C VAL A 94 3.35 -2.76 1.70
N GLU A 95 3.52 -2.47 2.98
CA GLU A 95 2.44 -2.20 3.92
C GLU A 95 2.64 -0.85 4.60
N ALA A 96 1.56 -0.08 4.76
CA ALA A 96 1.47 1.01 5.70
C ALA A 96 0.39 0.71 6.74
N ILE A 97 0.70 0.96 8.02
CA ILE A 97 -0.23 0.71 9.14
C ILE A 97 -0.11 1.80 10.20
N ALA A 98 -1.24 2.36 10.60
CA ALA A 98 -1.28 3.37 11.65
C ALA A 98 -2.61 3.35 12.43
N PHE A 99 -2.58 3.80 13.69
CA PHE A 99 -3.78 3.92 14.51
C PHE A 99 -4.73 4.94 13.89
N LEU A 100 -5.98 4.54 13.65
CA LEU A 100 -7.00 5.36 13.01
C LEU A 100 -7.23 6.69 13.76
N SER A 101 -7.09 6.68 15.09
CA SER A 101 -7.24 7.88 15.93
C SER A 101 -6.21 8.98 15.66
N ASN A 102 -5.08 8.64 15.04
CA ASN A 102 -3.97 9.57 14.80
C ASN A 102 -3.95 10.08 13.35
N LEU A 103 -4.87 9.59 12.51
CA LEU A 103 -4.89 9.87 11.09
C LEU A 103 -5.92 10.94 10.76
N ASN A 104 -5.57 11.80 9.81
CA ASN A 104 -6.51 12.60 9.06
C ASN A 104 -6.54 12.11 7.60
N GLU A 105 -7.45 12.66 6.81
CA GLU A 105 -7.61 12.25 5.41
C GLU A 105 -6.34 12.43 4.59
N GLU A 106 -5.58 13.51 4.82
CA GLU A 106 -4.37 13.82 4.06
C GLU A 106 -3.26 12.80 4.33
N VAL A 107 -3.04 12.44 5.59
CA VAL A 107 -2.04 11.43 5.97
C VAL A 107 -2.36 10.09 5.31
N ILE A 108 -3.63 9.70 5.20
CA ILE A 108 -4.01 8.45 4.53
C ILE A 108 -3.71 8.52 3.02
N LYS A 109 -3.93 9.66 2.37
CA LYS A 109 -3.56 9.86 0.97
C LYS A 109 -2.06 9.77 0.76
N GLU A 110 -1.28 10.39 1.65
CA GLU A 110 0.18 10.26 1.66
C GLU A 110 0.60 8.80 1.79
N MET A 111 0.03 8.06 2.75
CA MET A 111 0.31 6.63 2.94
C MET A 111 -0.01 5.80 1.69
N ILE A 112 -1.16 6.02 1.04
CA ILE A 112 -1.57 5.31 -0.18
C ILE A 112 -0.55 5.57 -1.31
N MET A 113 -0.19 6.83 -1.53
CA MET A 113 0.73 7.20 -2.60
C MET A 113 2.17 6.72 -2.33
N GLU A 114 2.61 6.76 -1.06
CA GLU A 114 3.94 6.27 -0.65
C GLU A 114 4.09 4.78 -0.96
N ILE A 115 3.14 3.94 -0.50
CA ILE A 115 3.26 2.50 -0.73
C ILE A 115 3.11 2.13 -2.21
N ALA A 116 2.28 2.87 -2.97
CA ALA A 116 2.12 2.65 -4.41
C ALA A 116 3.46 2.90 -5.14
N ARG A 117 4.12 4.03 -4.86
CA ARG A 117 5.40 4.37 -5.48
C ARG A 117 6.50 3.39 -5.09
N HIS A 118 6.61 3.04 -3.81
CA HIS A 118 7.66 2.11 -3.37
C HIS A 118 7.44 0.71 -3.92
N ALA A 119 6.20 0.24 -4.04
CA ALA A 119 5.94 -1.04 -4.67
C ALA A 119 6.36 -1.06 -6.13
N ASP A 120 5.97 -0.04 -6.89
CA ASP A 120 6.29 0.14 -8.31
C ASP A 120 7.78 0.31 -8.58
N ASP A 121 8.49 1.09 -7.75
CA ASP A 121 9.94 1.27 -7.86
C ASP A 121 10.69 -0.05 -7.60
N TRP A 122 10.29 -0.79 -6.57
CA TRP A 122 10.94 -2.05 -6.22
C TRP A 122 10.57 -3.19 -7.17
N GLU A 123 9.34 -3.23 -7.67
CA GLU A 123 8.93 -4.17 -8.69
C GLU A 123 9.79 -4.01 -9.95
N LEU A 124 9.94 -2.77 -10.43
CA LEU A 124 10.78 -2.47 -11.58
C LEU A 124 12.25 -2.81 -11.30
N LYS A 125 12.76 -2.48 -10.11
CA LYS A 125 14.15 -2.73 -9.72
C LYS A 125 14.48 -4.23 -9.61
N ILE A 126 13.55 -5.03 -9.08
CA ILE A 126 13.74 -6.48 -8.89
C ILE A 126 13.55 -7.22 -10.21
N THR A 127 12.46 -6.94 -10.92
CA THR A 127 12.01 -7.79 -12.02
C THR A 127 12.47 -7.28 -13.38
N GLY A 128 12.87 -6.01 -13.47
CA GLY A 128 13.14 -5.32 -14.73
C GLY A 128 11.91 -5.25 -15.65
N LYS A 129 10.73 -5.55 -15.12
CA LYS A 129 9.46 -5.68 -15.83
C LYS A 129 8.37 -4.95 -15.04
N ASP A 130 7.32 -4.59 -15.76
CA ASP A 130 6.06 -4.11 -15.18
C ASP A 130 5.17 -5.34 -15.01
N ILE A 131 4.86 -5.73 -13.77
CA ILE A 131 4.11 -6.94 -13.44
C ILE A 131 2.74 -6.52 -12.88
N HIS A 132 1.71 -6.63 -13.70
CA HIS A 132 0.32 -6.30 -13.37
C HIS A 132 -0.46 -7.46 -12.74
#